data_AF-A0A962KBT0-F1
#
_entry.id   AF-A0A962KBT0-F1
#
_cell.length_a   1.000
_cell.length_b   1.000
_cell.length_c   1.000
_cell.angle_alpha   90.00
_cell.angle_beta   90.00
_cell.angle_gamma   90.00
#
_symmetry.space_group_name_H-M   'P 1'
#
loop_
_entity.id
_entity.type
_entity.pdbx_description
1 polymer ?
#
loop_
_entity_poly.entity_id
_entity_poly.type
_entity_poly.pdbx_seq_one_letter_code
_entity_poly.pdbx_strand_id
1 'polypeptide(L)'
;MNRKWHLGLLIALPVLGSGLATAQTFTLGAVSGAEIREYCSAVWLDRQAPDRRLYSACQQEQQQALLRLQVMDNLYSGEDFFRSTALSHCRRESAQGNSLNLLELSFCLDDEIDGYRTIQALRRHYGSRRVDQEAREALAIAGSWSAAASLRKRNAGLKTVRDGGNG
;
A
#
# COMPACT_ATOMS: atom_id res chain seq x y z
N MET A 1 18.99 -72.67 9.41
CA MET A 1 18.32 -71.91 10.50
C MET A 1 17.57 -70.74 9.90
N ASN A 2 16.25 -70.78 10.05
CA ASN A 2 15.24 -69.84 9.54
C ASN A 2 15.41 -68.43 10.10
N ARG A 3 15.38 -67.39 9.24
CA ARG A 3 14.78 -66.09 9.56
C ARG A 3 14.08 -65.50 8.35
N LYS A 4 12.75 -65.60 8.35
CA LYS A 4 11.82 -64.78 7.59
C LYS A 4 11.88 -63.36 8.15
N TRP A 5 12.01 -62.35 7.29
CA TRP A 5 11.66 -60.97 7.60
C TRP A 5 10.72 -60.45 6.52
N HIS A 6 9.58 -59.96 6.98
CA HIS A 6 8.47 -59.49 6.16
C HIS A 6 8.81 -58.16 5.48
N LEU A 7 8.50 -58.06 4.19
CA LEU A 7 8.41 -56.79 3.47
C LEU A 7 7.29 -55.94 4.07
N GLY A 8 7.65 -54.84 4.73
CA GLY A 8 6.75 -53.74 5.04
C GLY A 8 6.77 -52.75 3.88
N LEU A 9 5.71 -52.76 3.08
CA LEU A 9 5.46 -51.79 2.00
C LEU A 9 5.07 -50.44 2.63
N LEU A 10 6.01 -49.50 2.73
CA LEU A 10 5.73 -48.12 3.09
C LEU A 10 5.22 -47.36 1.85
N ILE A 11 3.92 -47.12 1.81
CA ILE A 11 3.29 -46.23 0.83
C ILE A 11 3.63 -44.80 1.24
N ALA A 12 4.56 -44.17 0.53
CA ALA A 12 4.84 -42.75 0.65
C ALA A 12 3.69 -41.96 0.02
N LEU A 13 2.81 -41.41 0.87
CA LEU A 13 1.86 -40.38 0.46
C LEU A 13 2.63 -39.07 0.24
N PRO A 14 2.50 -38.39 -0.91
CA PRO A 14 3.05 -37.06 -1.07
C PRO A 14 2.30 -36.11 -0.14
N VAL A 15 3.03 -35.54 0.82
CA VAL A 15 2.59 -34.36 1.57
C VAL A 15 2.52 -33.22 0.57
N LEU A 16 1.33 -32.99 0.02
CA LEU A 16 0.96 -31.73 -0.61
C LEU A 16 1.04 -30.67 0.48
N GLY A 17 2.22 -30.08 0.61
CA GLY A 17 2.44 -28.84 1.34
C GLY A 17 1.66 -27.75 0.64
N SER A 18 0.37 -27.67 0.96
CA SER A 18 -0.44 -26.48 0.76
C SER A 18 0.18 -25.38 1.61
N GLY A 19 1.19 -24.72 1.05
CA GLY A 19 1.61 -23.40 1.46
C GLY A 19 0.45 -22.45 1.18
N LEU A 20 -0.57 -22.50 2.03
CA LEU A 20 -1.45 -21.38 2.28
C LEU A 20 -0.53 -20.29 2.81
N ALA A 21 0.04 -19.52 1.89
CA ALA A 21 0.47 -18.17 2.18
C ALA A 21 -0.78 -17.50 2.76
N THR A 22 -0.87 -17.50 4.09
CA THR A 22 -1.83 -16.66 4.79
C THR A 22 -1.56 -15.27 4.26
N ALA A 23 -2.45 -14.78 3.39
CA ALA A 23 -2.54 -13.37 3.10
C ALA A 23 -2.87 -12.76 4.45
N GLN A 24 -1.84 -12.40 5.22
CA GLN A 24 -2.01 -11.78 6.50
C GLN A 24 -2.78 -10.51 6.20
N THR A 25 -4.03 -10.48 6.63
CA THR A 25 -4.88 -9.30 6.56
C THR A 25 -4.22 -8.28 7.45
N PHE A 26 -3.33 -7.49 6.85
CA PHE A 26 -2.60 -6.45 7.55
C PHE A 26 -3.63 -5.42 7.98
N THR A 27 -3.85 -5.35 9.28
CA THR A 27 -4.58 -4.26 9.90
C THR A 27 -3.54 -3.24 10.34
N LEU A 28 -3.76 -1.97 10.03
CA LEU A 28 -2.90 -0.87 10.49
C LEU A 28 -2.75 -0.86 12.02
N GLY A 29 -3.72 -1.45 12.75
CA GLY A 29 -3.67 -1.66 14.19
C GLY A 29 -2.67 -2.72 14.70
N ALA A 30 -2.01 -3.47 13.82
CA ALA A 30 -0.98 -4.43 14.24
C ALA A 30 0.40 -3.79 14.46
N VAL A 31 0.62 -2.57 13.95
CA VAL A 31 1.90 -1.88 14.09
C VAL A 31 2.11 -1.45 15.53
N SER A 32 3.20 -1.94 16.12
CA SER A 32 3.56 -1.74 17.51
C SER A 32 4.71 -0.74 17.68
N GLY A 33 4.88 -0.23 18.90
CA GLY A 33 6.07 0.56 19.23
C GLY A 33 7.39 -0.21 19.06
N ALA A 34 7.36 -1.54 18.95
CA ALA A 34 8.54 -2.34 18.65
C ALA A 34 8.98 -2.20 17.18
N GLU A 35 8.05 -2.21 16.23
CA GLU A 35 8.34 -2.00 14.81
C GLU A 35 8.85 -0.59 14.53
N ILE A 36 8.30 0.43 15.21
CA ILE A 36 8.83 1.80 15.14
C ILE A 36 10.29 1.86 15.61
N ARG A 37 10.60 1.19 16.72
CA ARG A 37 11.97 1.10 17.24
C ARG A 37 12.90 0.39 16.28
N GLU A 38 12.44 -0.68 15.63
CA GLU A 38 13.22 -1.43 14.65
C GLU A 38 13.55 -0.56 13.43
N TYR A 39 12.55 0.08 12.84
CA TYR A 39 12.73 1.00 11.71
C TYR A 39 13.71 2.14 12.06
N CYS A 40 13.47 2.85 13.16
CA CYS A 40 14.33 3.97 13.54
C CYS A 40 15.76 3.52 13.88
N SER A 41 15.94 2.30 14.40
CA SER A 41 17.27 1.75 14.67
C SER A 41 18.02 1.47 13.35
N ALA A 42 17.33 0.90 12.36
CA ALA A 42 17.92 0.64 11.05
C ALA A 42 18.37 1.94 10.36
N VAL A 43 17.49 2.95 10.31
CA VAL A 43 17.81 4.28 9.75
C VAL A 43 18.94 4.96 10.53
N TRP A 44 18.98 4.79 11.84
CA TRP A 44 20.00 5.40 12.70
C TRP A 44 21.39 4.79 12.51
N LEU A 45 21.47 3.46 12.39
CA LEU A 45 22.72 2.73 12.18
C LEU A 45 23.35 3.01 10.80
N ASP A 46 22.53 3.24 9.78
CA ASP A 46 22.99 3.51 8.41
C ASP A 46 23.74 4.86 8.28
N ARG A 47 23.45 5.83 9.16
CA ARG A 47 24.01 7.20 9.06
C ARG A 47 25.45 7.36 9.56
N GLN A 48 26.11 6.30 10.02
CA GLN A 48 27.52 6.26 10.50
C GLN A 48 27.91 7.29 11.60
N ALA A 49 26.97 8.11 12.08
CA ALA A 49 27.13 9.05 13.18
C ALA A 49 25.87 9.01 14.07
N PRO A 50 25.85 8.14 15.09
CA PRO A 50 24.65 7.91 15.89
C PRO A 50 24.34 9.10 16.82
N ASP A 51 23.53 10.04 16.34
CA ASP A 51 22.94 11.11 17.17
C ASP A 51 21.62 10.63 17.80
N ARG A 52 21.57 10.60 19.14
CA ARG A 52 20.36 10.23 19.90
C ARG A 52 19.17 11.14 19.59
N ARG A 53 19.40 12.42 19.29
CA ARG A 53 18.34 13.37 18.95
C ARG A 53 17.62 12.97 17.67
N LEU A 54 18.36 12.49 16.67
CA LEU A 54 17.80 12.02 15.40
C LEU A 54 16.99 10.73 15.60
N TYR A 55 17.47 9.81 16.44
CA TYR A 55 16.71 8.61 16.79
C TYR A 55 15.38 8.95 17.46
N SER A 56 15.40 9.83 18.48
CA SER A 56 14.18 10.27 19.17
C SER A 56 13.22 11.03 18.25
N ALA A 57 13.73 11.87 17.35
CA ALA A 57 12.92 12.55 16.35
C ALA A 57 12.24 11.55 15.40
N CYS A 58 12.98 10.55 14.90
CA CYS A 58 12.40 9.47 14.09
C CYS A 58 11.25 8.77 14.82
N GLN A 59 11.45 8.38 16.09
CA GLN A 59 10.39 7.70 16.85
C GLN A 59 9.14 8.58 16.98
N GLN A 60 9.31 9.87 17.26
CA GLN A 60 8.21 10.80 17.40
C GLN A 60 7.44 10.96 16.08
N GLU A 61 8.13 11.11 14.95
CA GLU A 61 7.51 11.22 13.63
C GLU A 61 6.74 9.95 13.26
N GLN A 62 7.33 8.77 13.47
CA GLN A 62 6.67 7.49 13.19
C GLN A 62 5.45 7.27 14.10
N GLN A 63 5.52 7.68 15.36
CA GLN A 63 4.38 7.60 16.28
C GLN A 63 3.23 8.53 15.86
N GLN A 64 3.54 9.75 15.42
CA GLN A 64 2.53 10.68 14.89
C GLN A 64 1.91 10.14 13.60
N ALA A 65 2.72 9.55 12.72
CA ALA A 65 2.24 8.89 11.51
C ALA A 65 1.30 7.71 11.84
N LEU A 66 1.62 6.89 12.84
CA LEU A 66 0.75 5.80 13.30
C LEU A 66 -0.63 6.33 13.74
N LEU A 67 -0.67 7.43 14.50
CA LEU A 67 -1.94 8.05 14.90
C LEU A 67 -2.76 8.53 13.69
N ARG A 68 -2.09 9.15 12.70
CA ARG A 68 -2.75 9.56 11.44
C ARG A 68 -3.31 8.37 10.68
N LEU A 69 -2.53 7.30 10.56
CA LEU A 69 -2.94 6.06 9.90
C LEU A 69 -4.15 5.41 10.58
N GLN A 70 -4.19 5.41 11.91
CA GLN A 70 -5.36 4.94 12.66
C GLN A 70 -6.61 5.78 12.39
N VAL A 71 -6.47 7.10 12.28
CA VAL A 71 -7.58 7.98 11.89
C VAL A 71 -8.05 7.66 10.46
N MET A 72 -7.12 7.49 9.51
CA MET A 72 -7.45 7.12 8.13
C MET A 72 -8.16 5.77 8.05
N ASP A 73 -7.68 4.76 8.77
CA ASP A 73 -8.31 3.44 8.83
C ASP A 73 -9.73 3.54 9.40
N ASN A 74 -9.93 4.30 10.47
CA ASN A 74 -11.27 4.53 11.03
C ASN A 74 -12.22 5.22 10.04
N LEU A 75 -11.73 6.16 9.24
CA LEU A 75 -12.54 6.92 8.28
C LEU A 75 -12.83 6.15 6.99
N TYR A 76 -11.89 5.33 6.52
CA TYR A 76 -11.91 4.77 5.16
C TYR A 76 -11.85 3.25 5.11
N SER A 77 -11.76 2.54 6.24
CA SER A 77 -11.68 1.08 6.24
C SER A 77 -12.89 0.37 5.65
N GLY A 78 -14.07 1.02 5.60
CA GLY A 78 -15.25 0.48 4.92
C GLY A 78 -15.26 0.72 3.40
N GLU A 79 -14.30 1.48 2.87
CA GLU A 79 -14.27 1.91 1.48
C GLU A 79 -13.35 1.01 0.63
N ASP A 80 -13.88 0.44 -0.44
CA ASP A 80 -13.14 -0.49 -1.31
C ASP A 80 -11.87 0.15 -1.89
N PHE A 81 -11.91 1.43 -2.27
CA PHE A 81 -10.74 2.12 -2.84
C PHE A 81 -9.55 2.11 -1.88
N PHE A 82 -9.83 2.24 -0.57
CA PHE A 82 -8.82 2.37 0.46
C PHE A 82 -8.15 1.04 0.73
N ARG A 83 -8.92 -0.03 1.01
CA ARG A 83 -8.35 -1.35 1.35
C ARG A 83 -7.75 -2.07 0.15
N SER A 84 -8.43 -2.05 -1.00
CA SER A 84 -8.03 -2.89 -2.15
C SER A 84 -6.88 -2.29 -2.96
N THR A 85 -6.83 -0.96 -3.05
CA THR A 85 -5.95 -0.24 -3.99
C THR A 85 -4.95 0.61 -3.22
N ALA A 86 -5.42 1.65 -2.52
CA ALA A 86 -4.55 2.66 -1.91
C ALA A 86 -3.59 2.05 -0.87
N LEU A 87 -4.12 1.32 0.12
CA LEU A 87 -3.31 0.71 1.18
C LEU A 87 -2.33 -0.33 0.62
N SER A 88 -2.77 -1.12 -0.35
CA SER A 88 -1.92 -2.12 -1.02
C SER A 88 -0.77 -1.47 -1.78
N HIS A 89 -1.05 -0.42 -2.55
CA HIS A 89 -0.03 0.35 -3.27
C HIS A 89 0.93 1.02 -2.30
N CYS A 90 0.43 1.84 -1.38
CA CYS A 90 1.26 2.62 -0.48
C CYS A 90 2.13 1.78 0.45
N ARG A 91 1.63 0.60 0.88
CA ARG A 91 2.45 -0.33 1.67
C ARG A 91 3.65 -0.84 0.89
N ARG A 92 3.52 -1.10 -0.42
CA ARG A 92 4.66 -1.53 -1.25
C ARG A 92 5.68 -0.42 -1.43
N GLU A 93 5.21 0.81 -1.68
CA GLU A 93 6.10 1.96 -1.86
C GLU A 93 6.82 2.36 -0.57
N SER A 94 6.16 2.21 0.58
CA SER A 94 6.69 2.65 1.89
C SER A 94 7.48 1.58 2.63
N ALA A 95 7.62 0.38 2.06
CA ALA A 95 8.38 -0.71 2.66
C ALA A 95 9.88 -0.54 2.38
N GLN A 96 10.69 -0.56 3.44
CA GLN A 96 12.16 -0.56 3.36
C GLN A 96 12.68 -1.87 3.92
N GLY A 97 12.98 -2.82 3.03
CA GLY A 97 13.30 -4.19 3.42
C GLY A 97 12.10 -4.87 4.07
N ASN A 98 12.24 -5.31 5.33
CA ASN A 98 11.16 -5.93 6.11
C ASN A 98 10.44 -4.94 7.04
N SER A 99 10.86 -3.67 7.07
CA SER A 99 10.28 -2.64 7.94
C SER A 99 9.41 -1.67 7.13
N LEU A 100 8.37 -1.15 7.76
CA LEU A 100 7.43 -0.22 7.13
C LEU A 100 7.70 1.20 7.63
N ASN A 101 7.95 2.14 6.72
CA ASN A 101 8.05 3.55 7.05
C ASN A 101 6.63 4.13 7.18
N LEU A 102 6.14 4.29 8.41
CA LEU A 102 4.78 4.76 8.67
C LEU A 102 4.54 6.19 8.21
N LEU A 103 5.58 7.03 8.30
CA LEU A 103 5.51 8.41 7.85
C LEU A 103 5.25 8.48 6.34
N GLU A 104 6.04 7.75 5.56
CA GLU A 104 5.88 7.66 4.10
C GLU A 104 4.55 7.00 3.71
N LEU A 105 4.14 5.95 4.43
CA LEU A 105 2.84 5.33 4.25
C LEU A 105 1.69 6.33 4.48
N SER A 106 1.81 7.17 5.50
CA SER A 106 0.78 8.18 5.79
C SER A 106 0.68 9.22 4.68
N PHE A 107 1.81 9.70 4.16
CA PHE A 107 1.82 10.66 3.05
C PHE A 107 1.29 10.05 1.75
N CYS A 108 1.70 8.82 1.42
CA CYS A 108 1.16 8.13 0.25
C CYS A 108 -0.36 7.95 0.35
N LEU A 109 -0.88 7.58 1.53
CA LEU A 109 -2.32 7.43 1.71
C LEU A 109 -3.08 8.75 1.63
N ASP A 110 -2.52 9.86 2.13
CA ASP A 110 -3.08 11.21 1.90
C ASP A 110 -3.22 11.50 0.40
N ASP A 111 -2.16 11.23 -0.39
CA ASP A 111 -2.16 11.45 -1.84
C ASP A 111 -3.19 10.56 -2.56
N GLU A 112 -3.32 9.29 -2.16
CA GLU A 112 -4.30 8.37 -2.71
C GLU A 112 -5.74 8.80 -2.41
N ILE A 113 -6.01 9.25 -1.18
CA ILE A 113 -7.32 9.78 -0.76
C ILE A 113 -7.67 11.02 -1.57
N ASP A 114 -6.73 11.94 -1.78
CA ASP A 114 -6.96 13.16 -2.56
C ASP A 114 -7.11 12.87 -4.06
N GLY A 115 -6.37 11.88 -4.60
CA GLY A 115 -6.58 11.33 -5.93
C GLY A 115 -8.00 10.79 -6.10
N TYR A 116 -8.46 9.97 -5.16
CA TYR A 116 -9.82 9.43 -5.15
C TYR A 116 -10.88 10.53 -5.08
N ARG A 117 -10.72 11.51 -4.18
CA ARG A 117 -11.63 12.67 -4.07
C ARG A 117 -11.69 13.47 -5.36
N THR A 118 -10.57 13.62 -6.06
CA THR A 118 -10.51 14.28 -7.37
C THR A 118 -11.37 13.52 -8.39
N ILE A 119 -11.26 12.19 -8.47
CA ILE A 119 -12.07 11.38 -9.37
C ILE A 119 -13.57 11.45 -9.00
N GLN A 120 -13.88 11.42 -7.69
CA GLN A 120 -15.25 11.61 -7.21
C GLN A 120 -15.84 12.97 -7.59
N ALA A 121 -15.05 14.04 -7.50
CA ALA A 121 -15.47 15.36 -7.97
C ALA A 121 -15.77 15.35 -9.48
N LEU A 122 -14.92 14.71 -10.29
CA LEU A 122 -15.15 14.59 -11.73
C LEU A 122 -16.43 13.81 -12.06
N ARG A 123 -16.78 12.76 -11.30
CA ARG A 123 -18.04 12.02 -11.47
C ARG A 123 -19.25 12.94 -11.33
N ARG A 124 -19.23 13.86 -10.35
CA ARG A 124 -20.31 14.82 -10.13
C ARG A 124 -20.49 15.81 -11.29
N HIS A 125 -19.40 16.17 -11.97
CA HIS A 125 -19.45 17.14 -13.08
C HIS A 125 -19.72 16.51 -14.45
N TYR A 126 -19.13 15.35 -14.75
CA TYR A 126 -19.15 14.75 -16.09
C TYR A 126 -19.99 13.48 -16.19
N GLY A 127 -20.59 13.03 -15.09
CA GLY A 127 -21.38 11.80 -15.00
C GLY A 127 -20.54 10.57 -14.67
N SER A 128 -21.07 9.71 -13.81
CA SER A 128 -20.36 8.59 -13.18
C SER A 128 -19.85 7.58 -14.21
N ARG A 129 -20.69 7.18 -15.18
CA ARG A 129 -20.37 6.09 -16.12
C ARG A 129 -19.07 6.30 -16.91
N ARG A 130 -18.91 7.49 -17.51
CA ARG A 130 -17.71 7.83 -18.30
C ARG A 130 -16.48 7.96 -17.40
N VAL A 131 -16.62 8.64 -16.26
CA VAL A 131 -15.52 8.85 -15.32
C VAL A 131 -15.07 7.53 -14.70
N ASP A 132 -15.97 6.59 -14.43
CA ASP A 132 -15.65 5.26 -13.88
C ASP A 132 -14.84 4.42 -14.84
N GLN A 133 -15.21 4.44 -16.13
CA GLN A 133 -14.46 3.73 -17.14
C GLN A 133 -13.04 4.31 -17.28
N GLU A 134 -12.93 5.63 -17.45
CA GLU A 134 -11.63 6.30 -17.57
C GLU A 134 -10.79 6.15 -16.29
N ALA A 135 -11.40 6.13 -15.10
CA ALA A 135 -10.71 5.90 -13.84
C ALA A 135 -10.18 4.48 -13.72
N ARG A 136 -10.96 3.46 -14.13
CA ARG A 136 -10.51 2.06 -14.14
C ARG A 136 -9.33 1.86 -15.11
N GLU A 137 -9.41 2.43 -16.31
CA GLU A 137 -8.33 2.38 -17.29
C GLU A 137 -7.06 3.07 -16.75
N ALA A 138 -7.22 4.27 -16.17
CA ALA A 138 -6.10 5.00 -15.59
C ALA A 138 -5.49 4.27 -14.38
N LEU A 139 -6.30 3.65 -13.52
CA LEU A 139 -5.83 2.83 -12.40
C LEU A 139 -5.12 1.55 -12.87
N ALA A 140 -5.60 0.91 -13.93
CA ALA A 140 -4.96 -0.27 -14.49
C ALA A 140 -3.55 0.03 -15.02
N ILE A 141 -3.33 1.25 -15.52
CA ILE A 141 -2.02 1.70 -16.01
C ILE A 141 -1.15 2.21 -14.87
N ALA A 142 -1.70 3.04 -13.99
CA ALA A 142 -0.93 3.80 -13.03
C ALA A 142 -0.76 3.08 -11.68
N GLY A 143 -1.63 2.11 -11.37
CA GLY A 143 -1.60 1.36 -10.11
C GLY A 143 -1.99 2.14 -8.86
N SER A 144 -2.31 3.44 -8.98
CA SER A 144 -2.61 4.35 -7.87
C SER A 144 -3.63 5.43 -8.27
N TRP A 145 -4.46 5.86 -7.31
CA TRP A 145 -5.50 6.88 -7.49
C TRP A 145 -4.91 8.27 -7.74
N SER A 146 -3.81 8.60 -7.04
CA SER A 146 -3.09 9.86 -7.22
C SER A 146 -2.54 10.03 -8.64
N ALA A 147 -1.92 8.97 -9.18
CA ALA A 147 -1.39 8.96 -10.53
C ALA A 147 -2.51 8.88 -11.59
N ALA A 148 -3.59 8.13 -11.34
CA ALA A 148 -4.76 8.09 -12.21
C ALA A 148 -5.44 9.47 -12.33
N ALA A 149 -5.59 10.19 -11.22
CA ALA A 149 -6.11 11.56 -11.22
C ALA A 149 -5.21 12.51 -12.01
N SER A 150 -3.89 12.39 -11.84
CA SER A 150 -2.89 13.20 -12.57
C SER A 150 -2.88 12.92 -14.07
N LEU A 151 -3.00 11.66 -14.48
CA LEU A 151 -3.13 11.26 -15.88
C LEU A 151 -4.38 11.88 -16.52
N ARG A 152 -5.53 11.87 -15.83
CA ARG A 152 -6.75 12.50 -16.34
C ARG A 152 -6.65 14.02 -16.42
N LYS A 153 -6.08 14.70 -15.42
CA LYS A 153 -5.82 16.15 -15.48
C LYS A 153 -4.99 16.50 -16.72
N ARG A 154 -3.91 15.76 -16.98
CA ARG A 154 -3.06 15.94 -18.18
C ARG A 154 -3.84 15.71 -19.48
N ASN A 155 -4.59 14.61 -19.58
CA ASN A 155 -5.37 14.29 -20.78
C ASN A 155 -6.51 15.28 -21.05
N ALA A 156 -7.13 15.84 -20.00
CA ALA A 156 -8.12 16.90 -20.13
C ALA A 156 -7.49 18.18 -20.67
N GLY A 157 -6.33 18.57 -20.14
CA GLY A 157 -5.55 19.73 -20.65
C GLY A 157 -5.07 19.55 -22.09
N LEU A 158 -4.66 18.34 -22.46
CA LEU A 158 -4.28 18.02 -23.85
C LEU A 158 -5.48 18.07 -24.81
N LYS A 159 -6.68 17.67 -24.37
CA LYS A 159 -7.92 17.84 -25.16
C LYS A 159 -8.27 19.31 -25.36
N THR A 160 -8.21 20.15 -24.32
CA THR A 160 -8.50 21.58 -24.46
C THR A 160 -7.51 22.31 -25.37
N VAL A 161 -6.23 21.91 -25.39
CA VAL A 161 -5.24 22.47 -26.31
C VAL A 161 -5.49 22.03 -27.75
N ARG A 162 -5.91 20.77 -27.95
CA ARG A 162 -6.19 20.22 -29.28
C ARG A 162 -7.49 20.78 -29.90
N ASP A 163 -8.47 21.08 -29.07
CA ASP A 163 -9.75 21.66 -29.48
C ASP A 163 -9.71 23.20 -29.60
N GLY A 164 -8.69 23.85 -29.04
CA GLY A 164 -8.46 25.31 -29.12
C GLY A 164 -7.53 25.75 -30.27
N GLY A 165 -7.08 24.82 -31.12
CA GLY A 165 -6.12 25.06 -32.20
C GLY A 165 -6.72 25.18 -33.60
N ASN A 166 -7.94 25.72 -33.72
CA ASN A 166 -8.54 26.11 -35.00
C ASN A 166 -9.44 27.34 -34.76
N GLY A 167 -8.83 28.52 -34.81
CA GLY A 167 -9.49 29.82 -34.81
C GLY A 167 -8.61 30.81 -35.55
#